data_AF-A0A7H5F481-F1
#
_entry.id   AF-A0A7H5F481-F1
#
_cell.length_a   1.000
_cell.length_b   1.000
_cell.length_c   1.000
_cell.angle_alpha   90.00
_cell.angle_beta   90.00
_cell.angle_gamma   90.00
#
_symmetry.space_group_name_H-M   'P 1'
#
loop_
_entity.id
_entity.type
_entity.pdbx_description
1 polymer ?
#
loop_
_entity_poly.entity_id
_entity_poly.type
_entity_poly.pdbx_seq_one_letter_code
_entity_poly.pdbx_strand_id
1 'polypeptide(L)'
;MMEEILERVKKALDIRESTDLSDTQLYKLLEKTRNRYHPDKTTNIDAKVDYEEKFKELTELLEEFGKHITSKPINHVHELVRVENNFDLIESKQENLRLEQKNNNLNKEIDLCKARIKELNDEITLLRNNNAEKETKKLLELYKLNRVNVYAIGLIAILGLLFNLLLQVEKVANLFAKYAPFLNEGTVSYATLLLLAISSGLLLRKYLQEKIVDNWSKKINLSSFQKKIFEDEAFKIAMLDYSGYRRGRKKEDYESFSEYHRRTTDGNTYFLESVITKFLNQEFSPKNRIDKIYQNKFLNLDRIVIYDNLKNIIVYNLLRKDLIQAAGNHGFEKAFKINQI
;
A
#
# COMPACT_ATOMS: atom_id res chain seq x y z
N MET A 1 -12.39 -62.21 -38.14
CA MET A 1 -12.97 -60.93 -38.60
C MET A 1 -13.88 -60.24 -37.57
N MET A 2 -15.02 -60.82 -37.10
CA MET A 2 -15.91 -60.07 -36.18
C MET A 2 -15.34 -59.87 -34.76
N GLU A 3 -14.78 -60.92 -34.15
CA GLU A 3 -14.12 -60.83 -32.83
C GLU A 3 -12.86 -59.94 -32.85
N GLU A 4 -12.19 -59.91 -34.01
CA GLU A 4 -10.96 -59.15 -34.25
C GLU A 4 -11.19 -57.63 -34.27
N ILE A 5 -12.31 -57.14 -34.83
CA ILE A 5 -12.66 -55.70 -34.78
C ILE A 5 -13.00 -55.29 -33.34
N LEU A 6 -13.73 -56.13 -32.60
CA LEU A 6 -14.10 -55.86 -31.21
C LEU A 6 -12.86 -55.80 -30.30
N GLU A 7 -11.90 -56.70 -30.47
CA GLU A 7 -10.62 -56.68 -29.76
C GLU A 7 -9.80 -55.44 -30.10
N ARG A 8 -9.75 -55.02 -31.37
CA ARG A 8 -9.08 -53.78 -31.79
C ARG A 8 -9.71 -52.54 -31.13
N VAL A 9 -11.03 -52.48 -31.06
CA VAL A 9 -11.77 -51.38 -30.38
C VAL A 9 -11.46 -51.37 -28.88
N LYS A 10 -11.51 -52.53 -28.20
CA LYS A 10 -11.17 -52.64 -26.78
C LYS A 10 -9.72 -52.24 -26.50
N LYS A 11 -8.78 -52.65 -27.36
CA LYS A 11 -7.36 -52.27 -27.27
C LYS A 11 -7.15 -50.77 -27.48
N ALA A 12 -7.79 -50.17 -28.48
CA ALA A 12 -7.71 -48.73 -28.74
C ALA A 12 -8.29 -47.88 -27.61
N LEU A 13 -9.22 -48.44 -26.82
CA LEU A 13 -9.80 -47.83 -25.63
C LEU A 13 -9.07 -48.18 -24.32
N ASP A 14 -7.99 -48.96 -24.38
CA ASP A 14 -7.25 -49.52 -23.23
C ASP A 14 -8.15 -50.27 -22.23
N ILE A 15 -9.16 -50.99 -22.73
CA ILE A 15 -10.08 -51.81 -21.94
C ILE A 15 -9.49 -53.22 -21.80
N ARG A 16 -8.92 -53.51 -20.63
CA ARG A 16 -8.28 -54.80 -20.30
C ARG A 16 -9.29 -55.75 -19.65
N GLU A 17 -10.00 -56.52 -20.48
CA GLU A 17 -10.92 -57.64 -20.19
C GLU A 17 -11.97 -57.51 -19.04
N SER A 18 -13.18 -58.05 -19.28
CA SER A 18 -14.35 -58.17 -18.39
C SER A 18 -15.27 -56.95 -18.15
N THR A 19 -15.26 -55.95 -19.04
CA THR A 19 -16.36 -54.95 -19.05
C THR A 19 -17.45 -55.39 -20.01
N ASP A 20 -18.64 -55.69 -19.48
CA ASP A 20 -19.89 -55.95 -20.25
C ASP A 20 -20.41 -54.64 -20.87
N LEU A 21 -19.60 -54.04 -21.74
CA LEU A 21 -19.99 -52.89 -22.53
C LEU A 21 -20.71 -53.38 -23.77
N SER A 22 -21.89 -52.83 -24.03
CA SER A 22 -22.58 -53.06 -25.30
C SER A 22 -21.76 -52.49 -26.46
N ASP A 23 -21.91 -53.05 -27.65
CA ASP A 23 -21.25 -52.52 -28.87
C ASP A 23 -21.56 -51.04 -29.08
N THR A 24 -22.75 -50.61 -28.67
CA THR A 24 -23.21 -49.22 -28.72
C THR A 24 -22.43 -48.30 -27.78
N GLN A 25 -22.09 -48.78 -26.59
CA GLN A 25 -21.24 -48.06 -25.63
C GLN A 25 -19.79 -48.01 -26.11
N LEU A 26 -19.28 -49.11 -26.67
CA LEU A 26 -17.94 -49.16 -27.25
C LEU A 26 -17.79 -48.20 -28.43
N TYR A 27 -18.81 -48.09 -29.30
CA TYR A 27 -18.80 -47.18 -30.44
C TYR A 27 -18.70 -45.72 -30.01
N LYS A 28 -19.47 -45.33 -28.98
CA LYS A 28 -19.42 -43.96 -28.43
C LYS A 28 -18.13 -43.65 -27.71
N LEU A 29 -17.60 -44.60 -26.96
CA LEU A 29 -16.30 -44.46 -26.33
C LEU A 29 -15.20 -44.26 -27.37
N LEU A 30 -15.28 -44.97 -28.50
CA LEU A 30 -14.38 -44.83 -29.63
C LEU A 30 -14.52 -43.45 -30.29
N GLU A 31 -15.74 -42.98 -30.56
CA GLU A 31 -16.01 -41.66 -31.11
C GLU A 31 -15.46 -40.53 -30.21
N LYS A 32 -15.69 -40.65 -28.91
CA LYS A 32 -15.21 -39.68 -27.93
C LYS A 32 -13.69 -39.69 -27.81
N THR A 33 -13.08 -40.86 -27.91
CA THR A 33 -11.62 -40.99 -27.89
C THR A 33 -11.03 -40.38 -29.17
N ARG A 34 -11.61 -40.64 -30.34
CA ARG A 34 -11.28 -39.93 -31.59
C ARG A 34 -11.33 -38.42 -31.40
N ASN A 35 -12.44 -37.88 -30.88
CA ASN A 35 -12.61 -36.44 -30.66
C ASN A 35 -11.65 -35.83 -29.61
N ARG A 36 -11.05 -36.64 -28.73
CA ARG A 36 -10.00 -36.18 -27.80
C ARG A 36 -8.65 -36.01 -28.47
N TYR A 37 -8.37 -36.81 -29.50
CA TYR A 37 -7.18 -36.72 -30.33
C TYR A 37 -7.33 -35.81 -31.55
N HIS A 38 -8.39 -35.00 -31.65
CA HIS A 38 -8.52 -34.05 -32.76
C HIS A 38 -7.32 -33.08 -32.76
N PRO A 39 -6.65 -32.87 -33.91
CA PRO A 39 -5.41 -32.08 -33.98
C PRO A 39 -5.57 -30.62 -33.52
N ASP A 40 -6.79 -30.08 -33.56
CA ASP A 40 -7.10 -28.73 -33.06
C ASP A 40 -7.16 -28.61 -31.52
N LYS A 41 -7.11 -29.72 -30.77
CA LYS A 41 -7.10 -29.69 -29.30
C LYS A 41 -5.72 -29.43 -28.69
N THR A 42 -4.68 -29.36 -29.50
CA THR A 42 -3.31 -29.05 -29.06
C THR A 42 -2.74 -27.89 -29.86
N THR A 43 -2.01 -27.01 -29.17
CA THR A 43 -1.26 -25.89 -29.77
C THR A 43 0.22 -26.24 -29.98
N ASN A 44 0.66 -27.41 -29.52
CA ASN A 44 2.03 -27.89 -29.68
C ASN A 44 2.18 -28.62 -31.04
N ILE A 45 3.13 -28.17 -31.86
CA ILE A 45 3.37 -28.65 -33.24
C ILE A 45 3.81 -30.12 -33.25
N ASP A 46 4.72 -30.54 -32.36
CA ASP A 46 5.22 -31.91 -32.34
C ASP A 46 4.14 -32.90 -31.89
N ALA A 47 3.34 -32.52 -30.89
CA ALA A 47 2.21 -33.32 -30.44
C ALA A 47 1.05 -33.36 -31.45
N LYS A 48 1.00 -32.42 -32.40
CA LYS A 48 -0.06 -32.37 -33.42
C LYS A 48 0.04 -33.52 -34.41
N VAL A 49 1.26 -33.92 -34.77
CA VAL A 49 1.54 -35.07 -35.65
C VAL A 49 1.03 -36.37 -35.00
N ASP A 50 1.39 -36.60 -33.73
CA ASP A 50 0.92 -37.76 -32.97
C ASP A 50 -0.62 -37.79 -32.81
N TYR A 51 -1.23 -36.62 -32.66
CA TYR A 51 -2.69 -36.48 -32.57
C TYR A 51 -3.37 -36.78 -33.91
N GLU A 52 -2.80 -36.31 -35.03
CA GLU A 52 -3.32 -36.55 -36.36
C GLU A 52 -3.25 -38.04 -36.76
N GLU A 53 -2.14 -38.72 -36.46
CA GLU A 53 -2.00 -40.17 -36.69
C GLU A 53 -3.03 -40.96 -35.88
N LYS A 54 -3.14 -40.71 -34.57
CA LYS A 54 -4.13 -41.37 -33.72
C LYS A 54 -5.57 -41.04 -34.12
N PHE A 55 -5.84 -39.81 -34.52
CA PHE A 55 -7.17 -39.40 -34.99
C PHE A 55 -7.58 -40.19 -36.23
N LYS A 56 -6.65 -40.38 -37.18
CA LYS A 56 -6.87 -41.16 -38.39
C LYS A 56 -7.11 -42.63 -38.08
N GLU A 57 -6.26 -43.26 -37.26
CA GLU A 57 -6.44 -44.65 -36.82
C GLU A 57 -7.79 -44.89 -36.15
N LEU A 58 -8.18 -43.99 -35.23
CA LEU A 58 -9.46 -44.07 -34.53
C LEU A 58 -10.65 -43.81 -35.45
N THR A 59 -10.49 -42.99 -36.50
CA THR A 59 -11.53 -42.73 -37.50
C THR A 59 -11.77 -43.97 -38.37
N GLU A 60 -10.71 -44.60 -38.87
CA GLU A 60 -10.79 -45.85 -39.64
C GLU A 60 -11.45 -46.96 -38.81
N LEU A 61 -11.03 -47.12 -37.55
CA LEU A 61 -11.59 -48.12 -36.64
C LEU A 61 -13.08 -47.84 -36.32
N LEU A 62 -13.47 -46.57 -36.24
CA LEU A 62 -14.85 -46.16 -36.00
C LEU A 62 -15.75 -46.52 -37.20
N GLU A 63 -15.28 -46.28 -38.42
CA GLU A 63 -16.03 -46.63 -39.64
C GLU A 63 -16.20 -48.16 -39.77
N GLU A 64 -15.14 -48.93 -39.51
CA GLU A 64 -15.18 -50.39 -39.51
C GLU A 64 -16.15 -50.93 -38.45
N PHE A 65 -16.09 -50.40 -37.23
CA PHE A 65 -16.97 -50.82 -36.15
C PHE A 65 -18.42 -50.37 -36.35
N GLY A 66 -18.65 -49.21 -36.96
CA GLY A 66 -19.99 -48.75 -37.34
C GLY A 66 -20.66 -49.66 -38.36
N LYS A 67 -19.92 -50.11 -39.39
CA LYS A 67 -20.40 -51.12 -40.35
C LYS A 67 -20.74 -52.44 -39.65
N HIS A 68 -19.94 -52.83 -38.65
CA HIS A 68 -20.23 -54.02 -37.84
C HIS A 68 -21.56 -53.90 -37.08
N ILE A 69 -21.79 -52.79 -36.37
CA ILE A 69 -23.01 -52.59 -35.58
C ILE A 69 -24.26 -52.53 -36.47
N THR A 70 -24.17 -51.83 -37.60
CA THR A 70 -25.29 -51.67 -38.56
C THR A 70 -25.65 -52.96 -39.30
N SER A 71 -24.76 -53.94 -39.37
CA SER A 71 -25.04 -55.26 -39.94
C SER A 71 -25.89 -56.18 -39.03
N LYS A 72 -26.15 -55.77 -37.78
CA LYS A 72 -26.99 -56.53 -36.82
C LYS A 72 -28.49 -56.18 -36.99
N PRO A 73 -29.42 -57.13 -36.79
CA PRO A 73 -30.84 -56.93 -37.08
C PRO A 73 -31.51 -55.81 -36.26
N ILE A 74 -32.55 -55.23 -36.87
CA ILE A 74 -33.22 -53.93 -36.63
C ILE A 74 -33.63 -53.58 -35.18
N ASN A 75 -33.68 -54.55 -34.25
CA ASN A 75 -33.99 -54.28 -32.83
C ASN A 75 -32.91 -53.44 -32.11
N HIS A 76 -31.66 -53.42 -32.60
CA HIS A 76 -30.58 -52.62 -31.99
C HIS A 76 -30.68 -51.11 -32.27
N VAL A 77 -31.39 -50.65 -33.30
CA VAL A 77 -31.45 -49.22 -33.64
C VAL A 77 -32.28 -48.40 -32.64
N HIS A 78 -33.38 -48.96 -32.13
CA HIS A 78 -34.16 -48.30 -31.07
C HIS A 78 -33.48 -48.35 -29.70
N GLU A 79 -32.68 -49.40 -29.46
CA GLU A 79 -31.85 -49.53 -28.25
C GLU A 79 -30.66 -48.56 -28.29
N LEU A 80 -30.04 -48.37 -29.46
CA LEU A 80 -29.00 -47.38 -29.75
C LEU A 80 -29.42 -45.96 -29.34
N VAL A 81 -30.59 -45.50 -29.79
CA VAL A 81 -31.10 -44.13 -29.51
C VAL A 81 -31.48 -43.95 -28.03
N ARG A 82 -32.06 -44.97 -27.38
CA ARG A 82 -32.39 -44.89 -25.95
C ARG A 82 -31.14 -44.89 -25.07
N VAL A 83 -30.14 -45.70 -25.41
CA VAL A 83 -28.86 -45.73 -24.70
C VAL A 83 -28.08 -44.44 -24.93
N GLU A 84 -28.19 -43.79 -26.09
CA GLU A 84 -27.66 -42.44 -26.38
C GLU A 84 -28.21 -41.37 -25.46
N ASN A 85 -29.52 -41.20 -25.47
CA ASN A 85 -30.16 -40.17 -24.68
C ASN A 85 -29.92 -40.38 -23.18
N ASN A 86 -29.85 -41.63 -22.71
CA ASN A 86 -29.58 -41.93 -21.31
C ASN A 86 -28.10 -41.74 -20.93
N PHE A 87 -27.16 -42.11 -21.79
CA PHE A 87 -25.73 -41.93 -21.53
C PHE A 87 -25.35 -40.44 -21.51
N ASP A 88 -25.82 -39.67 -22.48
CA ASP A 88 -25.57 -38.22 -22.56
C ASP A 88 -26.20 -37.48 -21.37
N LEU A 89 -27.39 -37.92 -20.94
CA LEU A 89 -28.05 -37.38 -19.74
C LEU A 89 -27.26 -37.69 -18.46
N ILE A 90 -26.74 -38.91 -18.31
CA ILE A 90 -25.93 -39.30 -17.15
C ILE A 90 -24.61 -38.53 -17.15
N GLU A 91 -23.95 -38.42 -18.30
CA GLU A 91 -22.70 -37.66 -18.44
C GLU A 91 -22.93 -36.18 -18.11
N SER A 92 -23.96 -35.56 -18.67
CA SER A 92 -24.30 -34.16 -18.39
C SER A 92 -24.60 -33.93 -16.90
N LYS A 93 -25.30 -34.87 -16.24
CA LYS A 93 -25.52 -34.80 -14.79
C LYS A 93 -24.23 -34.92 -13.98
N GLN A 94 -23.33 -35.84 -14.36
CA GLN A 94 -22.03 -35.99 -13.70
C GLN A 94 -21.14 -34.76 -13.90
N GLU A 95 -21.15 -34.17 -15.09
CA GLU A 95 -20.43 -32.94 -15.39
C GLU A 95 -21.00 -31.77 -14.58
N ASN A 96 -22.32 -31.60 -14.52
CA ASN A 96 -22.95 -30.58 -13.70
C ASN A 96 -22.58 -30.74 -12.21
N LEU A 97 -22.61 -31.96 -11.66
CA LEU A 97 -22.19 -32.20 -10.28
C LEU A 97 -20.71 -31.84 -10.06
N ARG A 98 -19.83 -32.16 -11.01
CA ARG A 98 -18.40 -31.77 -10.94
C ARG A 98 -18.24 -30.25 -11.01
N LEU A 99 -18.99 -29.57 -11.88
CA LEU A 99 -18.97 -28.12 -12.00
C LEU A 99 -19.52 -27.43 -10.75
N GLU A 100 -20.59 -27.96 -10.15
CA GLU A 100 -21.13 -27.48 -8.87
C GLU A 100 -20.12 -27.63 -7.73
N GLN A 101 -19.46 -28.79 -7.63
CA GLN A 101 -18.39 -29.01 -6.65
C GLN A 101 -17.23 -28.03 -6.86
N LYS A 102 -16.81 -27.82 -8.12
CA LYS A 102 -15.76 -26.86 -8.46
C LYS A 102 -16.16 -25.43 -8.11
N ASN A 103 -17.39 -25.02 -8.42
CA ASN A 103 -17.92 -23.70 -8.06
C ASN A 103 -17.98 -23.52 -6.54
N ASN A 104 -18.41 -24.53 -5.79
CA ASN A 104 -18.42 -24.47 -4.33
C ASN A 104 -17.00 -24.36 -3.75
N ASN A 105 -16.03 -25.08 -4.30
CA ASN A 105 -14.63 -24.96 -3.87
C ASN A 105 -14.04 -23.59 -4.19
N LEU A 106 -14.27 -23.07 -5.40
CA LEU A 106 -13.84 -21.72 -5.78
C LEU A 106 -14.48 -20.65 -4.90
N ASN A 107 -15.77 -20.79 -4.55
CA ASN A 107 -16.43 -19.86 -3.64
C ASN A 107 -15.79 -19.89 -2.24
N LYS A 108 -15.45 -21.07 -1.72
CA LYS A 108 -14.71 -21.19 -0.45
C LYS A 108 -13.33 -20.54 -0.53
N GLU A 109 -12.59 -20.73 -1.62
CA GLU A 109 -11.29 -20.08 -1.85
C GLU A 109 -11.43 -18.55 -1.91
N ILE A 110 -12.47 -18.05 -2.57
CA ILE A 110 -12.78 -16.61 -2.62
C ILE A 110 -13.04 -16.08 -1.21
N ASP A 111 -13.82 -16.79 -0.39
CA ASP A 111 -14.13 -16.35 0.96
C ASP A 111 -12.91 -16.38 1.89
N LEU A 112 -12.05 -17.40 1.76
CA LEU A 112 -10.75 -17.45 2.44
C LEU A 112 -9.84 -16.29 2.02
N CYS A 113 -9.76 -15.99 0.72
CA CYS A 113 -8.99 -14.85 0.21
C CYS A 113 -9.54 -13.52 0.74
N LYS A 114 -10.86 -13.34 0.79
CA LYS A 114 -11.50 -12.14 1.37
C LYS A 114 -11.17 -11.98 2.85
N ALA A 115 -11.24 -13.07 3.63
CA ALA A 115 -10.88 -13.07 5.05
C ALA A 115 -9.39 -12.68 5.22
N ARG A 116 -8.50 -13.25 4.40
CA ARG A 116 -7.07 -12.94 4.45
C ARG A 116 -6.76 -11.49 4.07
N ILE A 117 -7.43 -10.94 3.06
CA ILE A 117 -7.31 -9.51 2.70
C ILE A 117 -7.73 -8.62 3.86
N LYS A 118 -8.82 -8.97 4.56
CA LYS A 118 -9.29 -8.22 5.72
C LYS A 118 -8.25 -8.23 6.86
N GLU A 119 -7.73 -9.40 7.21
CA GLU A 119 -6.67 -9.52 8.23
C GLU A 119 -5.43 -8.69 7.90
N LEU A 120 -4.95 -8.76 6.65
CA LEU A 120 -3.78 -7.99 6.22
C LEU A 120 -4.04 -6.47 6.26
N ASN A 121 -5.25 -6.03 5.92
CA ASN A 121 -5.63 -4.62 6.01
C ASN A 121 -5.66 -4.13 7.47
N ASP A 122 -6.15 -4.97 8.39
CA ASP A 122 -6.16 -4.66 9.83
C ASP A 122 -4.72 -4.56 10.37
N GLU A 123 -3.84 -5.48 9.98
CA GLU A 123 -2.41 -5.47 10.34
C GLU A 123 -1.69 -4.22 9.79
N ILE A 124 -1.93 -3.87 8.52
CA ILE A 124 -1.39 -2.65 7.89
C ILE A 124 -1.86 -1.40 8.65
N THR A 125 -3.13 -1.35 9.05
CA THR A 125 -3.69 -0.22 9.80
C THR A 125 -3.02 -0.08 11.17
N LEU A 126 -2.78 -1.20 11.85
CA LEU A 126 -2.10 -1.23 13.13
C LEU A 126 -0.64 -0.79 13.01
N LEU A 127 0.09 -1.26 11.99
CA LEU A 127 1.46 -0.82 11.69
C LEU A 127 1.53 0.67 11.37
N ARG A 128 0.57 1.20 10.60
CA ARG A 128 0.48 2.63 10.28
C ARG A 128 0.24 3.46 11.55
N ASN A 129 -0.61 3.00 12.47
CA ASN A 129 -0.83 3.67 13.77
C ASN A 129 0.47 3.72 14.60
N ASN A 130 1.13 2.58 14.75
CA ASN A 130 2.36 2.49 15.53
C ASN A 130 3.47 3.38 14.96
N ASN A 131 3.59 3.47 13.63
CA ASN A 131 4.59 4.32 12.98
C ASN A 131 4.28 5.81 13.16
N ALA A 132 3.02 6.24 13.01
CA ALA A 132 2.63 7.62 13.26
C ALA A 132 2.91 8.05 14.71
N GLU A 133 2.59 7.19 15.68
CA GLU A 133 2.89 7.43 17.10
C GLU A 133 4.39 7.44 17.38
N LYS A 134 5.16 6.54 16.76
CA LYS A 134 6.62 6.46 16.92
C LYS A 134 7.31 7.71 16.39
N GLU A 135 6.94 8.20 15.20
CA GLU A 135 7.50 9.44 14.65
C GLU A 135 7.08 10.67 15.47
N THR A 136 5.84 10.67 15.98
CA THR A 136 5.39 11.72 16.92
C THR A 136 6.22 11.72 18.20
N LYS A 137 6.47 10.54 18.80
CA LYS A 137 7.32 10.39 19.99
C LYS A 137 8.76 10.83 19.72
N LYS A 138 9.37 10.41 18.61
CA LYS A 138 10.72 10.84 18.21
C LYS A 138 10.82 12.36 18.07
N LEU A 139 9.86 12.99 17.38
CA LEU A 139 9.85 14.45 17.22
C LEU A 139 9.73 15.16 18.57
N LEU A 140 8.86 14.68 19.46
CA LEU A 140 8.72 15.23 20.80
C LEU A 140 10.00 15.03 21.62
N GLU A 141 10.63 13.86 21.56
CA GLU A 141 11.88 13.56 22.28
C GLU A 141 13.04 14.47 21.90
N LEU A 142 13.15 14.89 20.63
CA LEU A 142 14.19 15.83 20.18
C LEU A 142 14.11 17.21 20.84
N TYR A 143 12.90 17.64 21.23
CA TYR A 143 12.67 18.99 21.76
C TYR A 143 12.22 19.01 23.22
N LYS A 144 11.84 17.87 23.80
CA LYS A 144 11.43 17.76 25.19
C LYS A 144 12.58 18.11 26.13
N LEU A 145 12.33 18.97 27.11
CA LEU A 145 13.20 19.08 28.28
C LEU A 145 13.18 17.75 29.04
N ASN A 146 14.08 16.85 28.68
CA ASN A 146 14.17 15.57 29.35
C ASN A 146 14.62 15.81 30.80
N ARG A 147 13.95 15.23 31.79
CA ARG A 147 14.33 15.36 33.21
C ARG A 147 15.72 14.77 33.50
N VAL A 148 16.25 13.98 32.55
CA VAL A 148 17.59 13.37 32.56
C VAL A 148 18.57 14.13 31.65
N ASN A 149 18.14 15.21 30.99
CA ASN A 149 19.02 16.01 30.15
C ASN A 149 20.00 16.78 31.06
N VAL A 150 21.22 16.26 31.16
CA VAL A 150 22.31 16.81 31.97
C VAL A 150 22.49 18.31 31.74
N TYR A 151 22.26 18.77 30.51
CA TYR A 151 22.30 20.19 30.17
C TYR A 151 21.23 21.03 30.89
N ALA A 152 19.99 20.54 30.97
CA ALA A 152 18.90 21.24 31.65
C ALA A 152 19.10 21.24 33.17
N ILE A 153 19.54 20.11 33.74
CA ILE A 153 19.90 20.01 35.16
C ILE A 153 21.04 20.97 35.49
N GLY A 154 22.09 21.01 34.65
CA GLY A 154 23.21 21.92 34.80
C GLY A 154 22.79 23.39 34.75
N LEU A 155 21.90 23.77 33.83
CA LEU A 155 21.34 25.13 33.76
C LEU A 155 20.52 25.50 35.00
N ILE A 156 19.69 24.57 35.50
CA ILE A 156 18.90 24.79 36.73
C ILE A 156 19.83 24.93 37.94
N ALA A 157 20.88 24.11 38.03
CA ALA A 157 21.87 24.21 39.09
C ALA A 157 22.65 25.53 39.04
N ILE A 158 23.07 25.97 37.84
CA ILE A 158 23.71 27.28 37.63
C ILE A 158 22.77 28.41 38.04
N LEU A 159 21.48 28.34 37.69
CA LEU A 159 20.50 29.32 38.12
C LEU A 159 20.35 29.37 39.64
N GLY A 160 20.27 28.21 40.30
CA GLY A 160 20.22 28.13 41.76
C GLY A 160 21.48 28.75 42.41
N LEU A 161 22.64 28.49 41.83
CA LEU A 161 23.92 29.07 42.27
C LEU A 161 23.93 30.59 42.08
N LEU A 162 23.57 31.09 40.89
CA LEU A 162 23.50 32.52 40.59
C LEU A 162 22.49 33.24 41.51
N PHE A 163 21.34 32.62 41.78
CA PHE A 163 20.34 33.17 42.70
C PHE A 163 20.88 33.26 44.12
N ASN A 164 21.61 32.23 44.58
CA ASN A 164 22.25 32.25 45.90
C ASN A 164 23.39 33.27 45.99
N LEU A 165 24.18 33.45 44.92
CA LEU A 165 25.18 34.52 44.83
C LEU A 165 24.54 35.91 44.94
N LEU A 166 23.37 36.09 44.33
CA LEU A 166 22.60 37.33 44.40
C LEU A 166 22.11 37.63 45.82
N LEU A 167 21.67 36.60 46.55
CA LEU A 167 21.26 36.73 47.95
C LEU A 167 22.44 37.03 48.90
N GLN A 168 23.67 36.70 48.50
CA GLN A 168 24.88 36.87 49.30
C GLN A 168 25.87 37.86 48.67
N VAL A 169 25.37 38.80 47.87
CA VAL A 169 26.22 39.61 46.98
C VAL A 169 27.25 40.45 47.75
N GLU A 170 26.90 40.96 48.93
CA GLU A 170 27.82 41.69 49.83
C GLU A 170 29.03 40.82 50.23
N LYS A 171 28.77 39.57 50.65
CA LYS A 171 29.83 38.63 51.07
C LYS A 171 30.74 38.26 49.91
N VAL A 172 30.14 38.03 48.75
CA VAL A 172 30.84 37.67 47.51
C VAL A 172 31.67 38.85 47.01
N ALA A 173 31.11 40.06 46.99
CA ALA A 173 31.81 41.28 46.60
C ALA A 173 33.01 41.56 47.51
N ASN A 174 32.87 41.41 48.82
CA ASN A 174 33.97 41.57 49.78
C ASN A 174 35.11 40.54 49.57
N LEU A 175 34.78 39.31 49.19
CA LEU A 175 35.79 38.29 48.82
C LEU A 175 36.53 38.67 47.55
N PHE A 176 35.83 39.15 46.53
CA PHE A 176 36.43 39.54 45.24
C PHE A 176 37.19 40.87 45.31
N ALA A 177 36.80 41.80 46.17
CA ALA A 177 37.47 43.09 46.37
C ALA A 177 38.96 42.91 46.74
N LYS A 178 39.32 41.79 47.38
CA LYS A 178 40.72 41.44 47.71
C LYS A 178 41.59 41.16 46.48
N TYR A 179 41.00 40.68 45.40
CA TYR A 179 41.73 40.25 44.19
C TYR A 179 41.47 41.17 42.99
N ALA A 180 40.32 41.84 42.97
CA ALA A 180 39.88 42.75 41.91
C ALA A 180 39.20 43.97 42.55
N PRO A 181 39.96 44.98 43.00
CA PRO A 181 39.44 46.11 43.77
C PRO A 181 38.46 47.00 43.00
N PHE A 182 38.38 46.85 41.67
CA PHE A 182 37.40 47.54 40.82
C PHE A 182 36.00 46.88 40.83
N LEU A 183 35.85 45.67 41.36
CA LEU A 183 34.56 44.99 41.51
C LEU A 183 33.88 45.47 42.79
N ASN A 184 33.15 46.58 42.70
CA ASN A 184 32.22 46.96 43.76
C ASN A 184 30.99 46.05 43.78
N GLU A 185 30.23 46.09 44.87
CA GLU A 185 29.02 45.29 45.07
C GLU A 185 28.00 45.45 43.93
N GLY A 186 27.84 46.69 43.45
CA GLY A 186 26.96 47.00 42.32
C GLY A 186 27.38 46.25 41.04
N THR A 187 28.67 46.24 40.70
CA THR A 187 29.19 45.56 39.51
C THR A 187 28.97 44.04 39.59
N VAL A 188 29.22 43.43 40.75
CA VAL A 188 28.97 41.99 40.96
C VAL A 188 27.47 41.68 40.85
N SER A 189 26.61 42.54 41.41
CA SER A 189 25.16 42.40 41.32
C SER A 189 24.65 42.48 39.88
N TYR A 190 25.08 43.49 39.12
CA TYR A 190 24.69 43.64 37.71
C TYR A 190 25.19 42.48 36.84
N ALA A 191 26.43 42.02 37.05
CA ALA A 191 26.97 40.88 36.32
C ALA A 191 26.20 39.59 36.63
N THR A 192 25.86 39.36 37.91
CA THR A 192 25.08 38.18 38.34
C THR A 192 23.66 38.23 37.77
N LEU A 193 23.00 39.39 37.81
CA LEU A 193 21.68 39.60 37.19
C LEU A 193 21.72 39.36 35.68
N LEU A 194 22.75 39.84 34.99
CA LEU A 194 22.92 39.62 33.54
C LEU A 194 23.06 38.13 33.22
N LEU A 195 23.89 37.39 33.97
CA LEU A 195 24.04 35.94 33.80
C LEU A 195 22.75 35.18 34.10
N LEU A 196 22.00 35.62 35.11
CA LEU A 196 20.70 35.04 35.47
C LEU A 196 19.67 35.29 34.36
N ALA A 197 19.64 36.49 33.78
CA ALA A 197 18.78 36.82 32.65
C ALA A 197 19.13 35.99 31.39
N ILE A 198 20.42 35.82 31.07
CA ILE A 198 20.87 35.01 29.94
C ILE A 198 20.48 33.54 30.12
N SER A 199 20.78 32.95 31.27
CA SER A 199 20.47 31.53 31.56
C SER A 199 18.96 31.27 31.59
N SER A 200 18.19 32.17 32.20
CA SER A 200 16.71 32.12 32.16
C SER A 200 16.18 32.25 30.74
N GLY A 201 16.75 33.14 29.92
CA GLY A 201 16.41 33.30 28.51
C GLY A 201 16.65 32.04 27.68
N LEU A 202 17.76 31.32 27.92
CA LEU A 202 18.05 30.05 27.26
C LEU A 202 17.04 28.95 27.60
N LEU A 203 16.65 28.85 28.88
CA LEU A 203 15.62 27.89 29.30
C LEU A 203 14.25 28.25 28.75
N LEU A 204 13.87 29.53 28.82
CA LEU A 204 12.62 30.00 28.25
C LEU A 204 12.56 29.72 26.75
N ARG A 205 13.66 29.96 26.04
CA ARG A 205 13.78 29.61 24.61
C ARG A 205 13.54 28.13 24.38
N LYS A 206 14.19 27.24 25.12
CA LYS A 206 14.00 25.77 24.99
C LYS A 206 12.56 25.34 25.25
N TYR A 207 11.95 25.87 26.32
CA TYR A 207 10.55 25.64 26.65
C TYR A 207 9.60 26.10 25.53
N LEU A 208 9.87 27.28 24.95
CA LEU A 208 9.08 27.80 23.84
C LEU A 208 9.23 26.95 22.57
N GLN A 209 10.45 26.47 22.26
CA GLN A 209 10.67 25.52 21.16
C GLN A 209 9.81 24.27 21.34
N GLU A 210 9.85 23.65 22.53
CA GLU A 210 9.05 22.46 22.87
C GLU A 210 7.56 22.72 22.67
N LYS A 211 7.05 23.82 23.25
CA LYS A 211 5.63 24.18 23.17
C LYS A 211 5.16 24.45 21.73
N ILE A 212 6.00 25.06 20.90
CA ILE A 212 5.68 25.31 19.48
C ILE A 212 5.62 23.99 18.72
N VAL A 213 6.62 23.11 18.89
CA VAL A 213 6.67 21.81 18.21
C VAL A 213 5.49 20.92 18.64
N ASP A 214 5.16 20.89 19.94
CA ASP A 214 4.00 20.18 20.47
C ASP A 214 2.68 20.71 19.88
N ASN A 215 2.51 22.03 19.84
CA ASN A 215 1.33 22.64 19.22
C ASN A 215 1.22 22.32 17.73
N TRP A 216 2.33 22.34 16.98
CA TRP A 216 2.34 21.99 15.57
C TRP A 216 2.00 20.51 15.37
N SER A 217 2.61 19.62 16.16
CA SER A 217 2.32 18.19 16.15
C SER A 217 0.83 17.91 16.43
N LYS A 218 0.26 18.55 17.45
CA LYS A 218 -1.18 18.46 17.75
C LYS A 218 -2.04 18.97 16.59
N LYS A 219 -1.66 20.12 16.00
CA LYS A 219 -2.41 20.73 14.89
C LYS A 219 -2.46 19.82 13.65
N ILE A 220 -1.35 19.18 13.27
CA ILE A 220 -1.32 18.30 12.09
C ILE A 220 -2.12 17.00 12.26
N ASN A 221 -2.34 16.58 13.51
CA ASN A 221 -3.15 15.42 13.84
C ASN A 221 -4.66 15.71 13.76
N LEU A 222 -5.07 16.99 13.69
CA LEU A 222 -6.48 17.37 13.56
C LEU A 222 -7.03 17.00 12.17
N SER A 223 -8.23 16.43 12.15
CA SER A 223 -8.93 16.13 10.88
C SER A 223 -9.17 17.38 10.03
N SER A 224 -9.42 18.54 10.64
CA SER A 224 -9.59 19.81 9.92
C SER A 224 -8.32 20.26 9.19
N PHE A 225 -7.15 20.04 9.80
CA PHE A 225 -5.87 20.34 9.16
C PHE A 225 -5.65 19.44 7.94
N GLN A 226 -5.98 18.16 8.06
CA GLN A 226 -5.81 17.20 6.96
C GLN A 226 -6.75 17.50 5.79
N LYS A 227 -8.00 17.91 6.05
CA LYS A 227 -8.90 18.41 5.00
C LYS A 227 -8.33 19.63 4.29
N LYS A 228 -7.79 20.57 5.06
CA LYS A 228 -7.17 21.79 4.53
C LYS A 228 -6.03 21.51 3.54
N ILE A 229 -5.27 20.42 3.72
CA ILE A 229 -4.24 19.99 2.77
C ILE A 229 -4.86 19.82 1.37
N PHE A 230 -5.99 19.13 1.26
CA PHE A 230 -6.65 18.84 -0.02
C PHE A 230 -7.43 20.03 -0.60
N GLU A 231 -7.83 20.97 0.25
CA GLU A 231 -8.57 22.17 -0.16
C GLU A 231 -7.64 23.26 -0.71
N ASP A 232 -6.36 23.25 -0.33
CA ASP A 232 -5.35 24.23 -0.70
C ASP A 232 -5.11 24.30 -2.22
N GLU A 233 -5.18 25.52 -2.79
CA GLU A 233 -5.03 25.75 -4.23
C GLU A 233 -3.64 25.39 -4.75
N ALA A 234 -2.58 25.64 -3.97
CA ALA A 234 -1.23 25.28 -4.38
C ALA A 234 -1.03 23.76 -4.36
N PHE A 235 -1.67 23.07 -3.41
CA PHE A 235 -1.74 21.62 -3.36
C PHE A 235 -2.48 21.05 -4.58
N LYS A 236 -3.62 21.63 -4.97
CA LYS A 236 -4.37 21.27 -6.19
C LYS A 236 -3.55 21.49 -7.46
N ILE A 237 -2.85 22.62 -7.60
CA ILE A 237 -2.01 22.90 -8.78
C ILE A 237 -0.83 21.92 -8.86
N ALA A 238 -0.19 21.61 -7.74
CA ALA A 238 0.93 20.67 -7.71
C ALA A 238 0.52 19.21 -7.97
N MET A 239 -0.69 18.81 -7.53
CA MET A 239 -1.30 17.52 -7.92
C MET A 239 -1.48 17.43 -9.43
N LEU A 240 -2.02 18.50 -10.02
CA LEU A 240 -2.33 18.58 -11.42
C LEU A 240 -1.04 18.34 -12.23
N ASP A 241 0.01 19.15 -12.03
CA ASP A 241 1.29 19.06 -12.77
C ASP A 241 1.90 17.63 -12.77
N TYR A 242 1.85 16.90 -11.64
CA TYR A 242 2.38 15.53 -11.58
C TYR A 242 1.51 14.51 -12.33
N SER A 243 0.18 14.64 -12.25
CA SER A 243 -0.76 13.75 -12.94
C SER A 243 -0.66 13.86 -14.47
N GLY A 244 -0.33 15.05 -15.00
CA GLY A 244 -0.04 15.26 -16.42
C GLY A 244 1.23 14.56 -16.88
N TYR A 245 2.31 14.68 -16.10
CA TYR A 245 3.61 14.07 -16.40
C TYR A 245 3.53 12.54 -16.55
N ARG A 246 2.82 11.85 -15.64
CA ARG A 246 2.69 10.38 -15.69
C ARG A 246 1.91 9.88 -16.92
N ARG A 247 1.04 10.71 -17.50
CA ARG A 247 0.30 10.40 -18.72
C ARG A 247 1.08 10.71 -20.01
N GLY A 248 2.34 11.14 -19.90
CA GLY A 248 3.18 11.49 -21.04
C GLY A 248 2.73 12.75 -21.78
N ARG A 249 1.90 13.60 -21.15
CA ARG A 249 1.39 14.83 -21.76
C ARG A 249 2.04 16.05 -21.12
N LYS A 250 2.50 16.98 -21.95
CA LYS A 250 3.08 18.24 -21.48
C LYS A 250 1.96 19.22 -21.14
N LYS A 251 2.25 20.17 -20.26
CA LYS A 251 1.33 21.26 -19.88
C LYS A 251 0.87 22.08 -21.08
N GLU A 252 1.69 22.11 -22.13
CA GLU A 252 1.46 22.78 -23.41
C GLU A 252 0.37 22.11 -24.27
N ASP A 253 0.03 20.85 -23.99
CA ASP A 253 -0.96 20.07 -24.76
C ASP A 253 -2.42 20.37 -24.35
N TYR A 254 -2.64 21.34 -23.45
CA TYR A 254 -3.97 21.68 -22.92
C TYR A 254 -4.38 23.09 -23.35
N GLU A 255 -5.51 23.21 -24.05
CA GLU A 255 -6.02 24.48 -24.58
C GLU A 255 -6.52 25.43 -23.47
N SER A 256 -6.80 24.91 -22.27
CA SER A 256 -7.12 25.73 -21.09
C SER A 256 -6.88 25.00 -19.76
N PHE A 257 -6.60 25.76 -18.69
CA PHE A 257 -6.45 25.24 -17.32
C PHE A 257 -7.72 24.50 -16.83
N SER A 258 -8.90 24.91 -17.29
CA SER A 258 -10.18 24.26 -16.97
C SER A 258 -10.33 22.89 -17.63
N GLU A 259 -9.82 22.69 -18.86
CA GLU A 259 -9.84 21.39 -19.52
C GLU A 259 -8.89 20.38 -18.85
N TYR A 260 -7.72 20.85 -18.41
CA TYR A 260 -6.80 20.05 -17.61
C TYR A 260 -7.41 19.60 -16.28
N HIS A 261 -8.13 20.50 -15.61
CA HIS A 261 -8.78 20.24 -14.33
C HIS A 261 -9.98 19.27 -14.46
N ARG A 262 -10.68 19.30 -15.59
CA ARG A 262 -11.85 18.44 -15.89
C ARG A 262 -11.49 17.00 -16.32
N ARG A 263 -10.28 16.76 -16.84
CA ARG A 263 -9.80 15.41 -17.25
C ARG A 263 -8.90 14.70 -16.22
N THR A 264 -8.43 15.43 -15.21
CA THR A 264 -7.70 14.88 -14.04
C THR A 264 -8.65 14.48 -12.91
N THR A 265 -9.90 14.94 -12.96
CA THR A 265 -10.99 14.58 -12.05
C THR A 265 -11.55 13.16 -12.27
N ASP A 266 -11.11 12.44 -13.32
CA ASP A 266 -11.44 11.02 -13.58
C ASP A 266 -10.74 10.03 -12.61
N GLY A 267 -10.70 10.36 -11.32
CA GLY A 267 -10.51 9.38 -10.24
C GLY A 267 -9.10 8.89 -9.93
N ASN A 268 -8.05 9.45 -10.54
CA ASN A 268 -6.67 9.02 -10.32
C ASN A 268 -5.72 10.22 -10.12
N THR A 269 -5.96 11.00 -9.08
CA THR A 269 -5.10 12.13 -8.71
C THR A 269 -3.90 11.64 -7.90
N TYR A 270 -2.71 12.12 -8.27
CA TYR A 270 -1.45 11.77 -7.60
C TYR A 270 -0.72 13.03 -7.13
N PHE A 271 0.07 12.92 -6.06
CA PHE A 271 0.97 13.97 -5.62
C PHE A 271 2.29 13.39 -5.12
N LEU A 272 3.33 14.22 -5.14
CA LEU A 272 4.64 13.89 -4.59
C LEU A 272 4.75 14.32 -3.13
N GLU A 273 5.60 13.63 -2.39
CA GLU A 273 5.94 13.93 -1.01
C GLU A 273 6.38 15.40 -0.80
N SER A 274 7.08 16.00 -1.78
CA SER A 274 7.49 17.41 -1.74
C SER A 274 6.33 18.40 -1.68
N VAL A 275 5.13 18.01 -2.13
CA VAL A 275 3.93 18.84 -2.05
C VAL A 275 3.51 19.04 -0.59
N ILE A 276 3.58 17.99 0.24
CA ILE A 276 3.33 18.11 1.70
C ILE A 276 4.36 19.05 2.33
N THR A 277 5.63 18.95 1.94
CA THR A 277 6.68 19.86 2.44
C THR A 277 6.41 21.32 2.07
N LYS A 278 5.95 21.59 0.83
CA LYS A 278 5.55 22.93 0.40
C LYS A 278 4.36 23.45 1.21
N PHE A 279 3.36 22.61 1.45
CA PHE A 279 2.20 22.97 2.27
C PHE A 279 2.61 23.30 3.72
N LEU A 280 3.47 22.47 4.33
CA LEU A 280 4.02 22.73 5.67
C LEU A 280 4.79 24.05 5.72
N ASN A 281 5.59 24.32 4.71
CA ASN A 281 6.29 25.59 4.57
C ASN A 281 5.30 26.76 4.54
N GLN A 282 4.22 26.69 3.78
CA GLN A 282 3.23 27.77 3.70
C GLN A 282 2.47 27.96 5.02
N GLU A 283 2.06 26.87 5.66
CA GLU A 283 1.18 26.92 6.84
C GLU A 283 1.92 27.29 8.12
N PHE A 284 3.19 26.91 8.25
CA PHE A 284 4.01 27.14 9.45
C PHE A 284 5.12 28.19 9.26
N SER A 285 5.26 28.76 8.06
CA SER A 285 6.16 29.89 7.88
C SER A 285 5.65 31.15 8.60
N PRO A 286 6.58 31.95 9.15
CA PRO A 286 6.23 33.20 9.80
C PRO A 286 5.62 34.14 8.76
N LYS A 287 4.40 34.60 9.02
CA LYS A 287 3.67 35.49 8.11
C LYS A 287 4.21 36.92 8.15
N ASN A 288 4.68 37.34 9.33
CA ASN A 288 5.14 38.71 9.56
C ASN A 288 6.65 38.78 9.82
N ARG A 289 7.25 39.95 9.56
CA ARG A 289 8.70 40.18 9.77
C ARG A 289 9.13 39.94 11.23
N ILE A 290 8.27 40.28 12.18
CA ILE A 290 8.51 40.08 13.62
C ILE A 290 8.59 38.59 13.95
N ASP A 291 7.60 37.80 13.51
CA ASP A 291 7.60 36.35 13.68
C ASP A 291 8.81 35.70 13.01
N LYS A 292 9.24 36.24 11.85
CA LYS A 292 10.42 35.74 11.14
C LYS A 292 11.69 35.97 11.95
N ILE A 293 11.84 37.15 12.54
CA ILE A 293 12.98 37.47 13.42
C ILE A 293 12.92 36.59 14.68
N TYR A 294 11.75 36.48 15.31
CA TYR A 294 11.56 35.68 16.50
C TYR A 294 11.87 34.19 16.28
N GLN A 295 11.30 33.58 15.23
CA GLN A 295 11.52 32.17 14.93
C GLN A 295 12.96 31.88 14.48
N ASN A 296 13.55 32.75 13.65
CA ASN A 296 14.87 32.47 13.08
C ASN A 296 16.03 32.89 14.01
N LYS A 297 15.94 34.04 14.69
CA LYS A 297 17.02 34.53 15.56
C LYS A 297 16.85 34.09 17.02
N PHE A 298 15.64 34.19 17.57
CA PHE A 298 15.42 33.92 18.99
C PHE A 298 15.24 32.43 19.26
N LEU A 299 14.36 31.75 18.50
CA LEU A 299 14.12 30.32 18.69
C LEU A 299 15.20 29.46 18.02
N ASN A 300 15.64 29.77 16.80
CA ASN A 300 16.54 28.90 16.00
C ASN A 300 16.00 27.47 15.89
N LEU A 301 14.77 27.34 15.41
CA LEU A 301 14.18 26.03 15.14
C LEU A 301 14.85 25.42 13.91
N ASP A 302 15.29 24.16 14.03
CA ASP A 302 15.74 23.39 12.88
C ASP A 302 14.52 22.98 12.04
N ARG A 303 14.12 23.88 11.14
CA ARG A 303 12.93 23.69 10.30
C ARG A 303 13.06 22.48 9.39
N ILE A 304 14.26 22.12 8.96
CA ILE A 304 14.48 20.99 8.06
C ILE A 304 14.09 19.71 8.80
N VAL A 305 14.64 19.52 10.01
CA VAL A 305 14.33 18.35 10.84
C VAL A 305 12.86 18.34 11.26
N ILE A 306 12.32 19.50 11.68
CA ILE A 306 10.91 19.58 12.11
C ILE A 306 9.97 19.25 10.95
N TYR A 307 10.17 19.85 9.78
CA TYR A 307 9.27 19.64 8.64
C TYR A 307 9.38 18.24 8.07
N ASP A 308 10.57 17.63 8.07
CA ASP A 308 10.72 16.23 7.63
C ASP A 308 9.93 15.27 8.54
N ASN A 309 9.99 15.47 9.86
CA ASN A 309 9.20 14.70 10.81
C ASN A 309 7.69 14.98 10.71
N LEU A 310 7.26 16.25 10.65
CA LEU A 310 5.85 16.60 10.50
C LEU A 310 5.26 16.05 9.21
N LYS A 311 6.03 16.08 8.12
CA LYS A 311 5.66 15.48 6.83
C LYS A 311 5.42 13.98 6.98
N ASN A 312 6.33 13.25 7.62
CA ASN A 312 6.16 11.82 7.87
C ASN A 312 4.89 11.54 8.69
N ILE A 313 4.64 12.33 9.74
CA ILE A 313 3.41 12.20 10.56
C ILE A 313 2.16 12.43 9.70
N ILE A 314 2.14 13.47 8.86
CA ILE A 314 1.02 13.73 7.93
C ILE A 314 0.82 12.55 6.98
N VAL A 315 1.88 12.07 6.32
CA VAL A 315 1.80 10.94 5.39
C VAL A 315 1.21 9.71 6.07
N TYR A 316 1.71 9.34 7.25
CA TYR A 316 1.19 8.18 7.97
C TYR A 316 -0.27 8.38 8.41
N ASN A 317 -0.65 9.57 8.84
CA ASN A 317 -2.04 9.88 9.19
C ASN A 317 -2.99 9.80 7.99
N LEU A 318 -2.56 10.30 6.82
CA LEU A 318 -3.36 10.26 5.60
C LEU A 318 -3.49 8.81 5.08
N LEU A 319 -2.40 8.04 5.13
CA LEU A 319 -2.42 6.60 4.82
C LEU A 319 -3.32 5.84 5.79
N ARG A 320 -3.26 6.14 7.08
CA ARG A 320 -4.11 5.51 8.11
C ARG A 320 -5.59 5.72 7.83
N LYS A 321 -5.98 6.92 7.38
CA LYS A 321 -7.38 7.27 7.08
C LYS A 321 -7.82 6.83 5.70
N ASP A 322 -6.98 6.08 4.98
CA ASP A 322 -7.17 5.69 3.58
C ASP A 322 -7.50 6.87 2.64
N LEU A 323 -7.12 8.10 3.02
CA LEU A 323 -7.27 9.28 2.15
C LEU A 323 -6.28 9.23 1.00
N ILE A 324 -5.13 8.56 1.22
CA ILE A 324 -4.09 8.35 0.22
C ILE A 324 -3.62 6.89 0.21
N GLN A 325 -3.01 6.48 -0.90
CA GLN A 325 -2.33 5.19 -1.10
C GLN A 325 -0.93 5.42 -1.65
N ALA A 326 0.03 4.58 -1.28
CA ALA A 326 1.36 4.63 -1.88
C ALA A 326 1.29 4.23 -3.36
N ALA A 327 1.82 5.07 -4.25
CA ALA A 327 1.78 4.87 -5.70
C ALA A 327 3.16 4.54 -6.31
N GLY A 328 4.18 4.35 -5.47
CA GLY A 328 5.56 4.09 -5.86
C GLY A 328 6.48 5.29 -5.59
N ASN A 329 7.63 5.30 -6.25
CA ASN A 329 8.62 6.38 -6.16
C ASN A 329 8.76 7.10 -7.49
N HIS A 330 9.04 8.40 -7.42
CA HIS A 330 9.42 9.23 -8.56
C HIS A 330 10.76 9.90 -8.27
N GLY A 331 11.83 9.33 -8.83
CA GLY A 331 13.19 9.67 -8.40
C GLY A 331 13.41 9.28 -6.94
N PHE A 332 13.81 10.26 -6.12
CA PHE A 332 14.01 10.08 -4.67
C PHE A 332 12.76 10.40 -3.83
N GLU A 333 11.66 10.83 -4.44
CA GLU A 333 10.44 11.21 -3.74
C GLU A 333 9.38 10.11 -3.81
N LYS A 334 8.62 9.92 -2.72
CA LYS A 334 7.46 9.03 -2.73
C LYS A 334 6.30 9.70 -3.45
N ALA A 335 5.61 8.93 -4.29
CA ALA A 335 4.38 9.34 -4.94
C ALA A 335 3.17 8.70 -4.22
N PHE A 336 2.10 9.47 -4.09
CA PHE A 336 0.87 9.04 -3.43
C PHE A 336 -0.32 9.23 -4.36
N LYS A 337 -1.25 8.28 -4.34
CA LYS A 337 -2.56 8.34 -4.99
C LYS A 337 -3.60 8.81 -3.98
N ILE A 338 -4.58 9.60 -4.40
CA ILE A 338 -5.73 9.99 -3.58
C ILE A 338 -6.87 8.99 -3.82
N ASN A 339 -7.47 8.45 -2.75
CA ASN A 339 -8.50 7.41 -2.90
C ASN A 339 -9.92 7.95 -2.97
N GLN A 340 -10.24 9.00 -2.20
CA GLN A 340 -11.49 9.77 -2.18
C GLN A 340 -11.32 10.91 -1.14
N ILE A 341 -11.84 12.11 -1.42
CA ILE A 341 -11.88 13.26 -0.47
C ILE A 341 -13.32 13.44 0.03
#